data_AF-A0A4Y2B094-F1
#
_entry.id   AF-A0A4Y2B094-F1
#
_cell.length_a   1.000
_cell.length_b   1.000
_cell.length_c   1.000
_cell.angle_alpha   90.00
_cell.angle_beta   90.00
_cell.angle_gamma   90.00
#
_symmetry.space_group_name_H-M   'P 1'
#
loop_
_entity.id
_entity.type
_entity.pdbx_description
1 polymer ?
#
loop_
_entity_poly.entity_id
_entity_poly.type
_entity_poly.pdbx_seq_one_letter_code
_entity_poly.pdbx_strand_id
1 'polypeptide(L)'
;MREKHNFTAHLSAIKNKILLLYQGLREVTGPSWGLNKNIDYLVEKVILHGAAAWDLTSQYDNRLLSSIQRMILLSISGAYNTIPTAALQVIEGLVSLHIKAKHEATLVRVS
;
A
#
# COMPACT_ATOMS: atom_id res chain seq x y z
N MET A 1 21.83 13.95 1.50
CA MET A 1 20.87 14.35 0.44
C MET A 1 21.04 13.51 -0.83
N ARG A 2 20.96 12.18 -0.73
CA ARG A 2 21.11 11.29 -1.90
C ARG A 2 20.23 10.09 -1.58
N GLU A 3 19.19 9.82 -2.39
CA GLU A 3 18.32 8.61 -2.43
C GLU A 3 16.80 8.82 -2.29
N LYS A 4 16.29 9.96 -1.79
CA LYS A 4 14.81 10.15 -1.66
C LYS A 4 14.06 9.98 -3.00
N HIS A 5 14.67 10.39 -4.12
CA HIS A 5 14.10 10.23 -5.46
C HIS A 5 14.03 8.77 -5.94
N ASN A 6 14.89 7.88 -5.45
CA ASN A 6 14.93 6.48 -5.87
C ASN A 6 13.77 5.69 -5.26
N PHE A 7 13.41 5.98 -4.01
CA PHE A 7 12.32 5.28 -3.34
C PHE A 7 10.95 5.67 -3.89
N THR A 8 10.74 6.94 -4.24
CA THR A 8 9.49 7.36 -4.91
C THR A 8 9.30 6.65 -6.25
N ALA A 9 10.38 6.49 -7.02
CA ALA A 9 10.37 5.69 -8.25
C ALA A 9 10.07 4.21 -7.96
N HIS A 10 10.64 3.66 -6.90
CA HIS A 10 10.39 2.30 -6.44
C HIS A 10 8.93 2.07 -6.00
N LEU A 11 8.35 2.97 -5.22
CA LEU A 11 6.92 2.93 -4.85
C LEU A 11 6.01 3.01 -6.07
N SER A 12 6.37 3.86 -7.04
CA SER A 12 5.62 3.96 -8.29
C SER A 12 5.71 2.67 -9.10
N ALA A 13 6.87 2.01 -9.13
CA ALA A 13 7.05 0.71 -9.77
C ALA A 13 6.23 -0.39 -9.05
N ILE A 14 6.23 -0.41 -7.72
CA ILE A 14 5.39 -1.33 -6.92
C ILE A 14 3.91 -1.10 -7.24
N LYS A 15 3.47 0.16 -7.24
CA LYS A 15 2.08 0.53 -7.58
C LYS A 15 1.69 0.01 -8.96
N ASN A 16 2.54 0.20 -9.97
CA ASN A 16 2.29 -0.28 -11.33
C ASN A 16 2.20 -1.81 -11.39
N LYS A 17 3.07 -2.53 -10.68
CA LYS A 17 2.98 -4.00 -10.60
C LYS A 17 1.67 -4.47 -9.97
N ILE A 18 1.25 -3.84 -8.86
CA ILE A 18 -0.02 -4.14 -8.20
C ILE A 18 -1.21 -3.81 -9.13
N LEU A 19 -1.13 -2.72 -9.89
CA LEU A 19 -2.17 -2.36 -10.86
C LEU A 19 -2.33 -3.41 -11.95
N LEU A 20 -1.22 -3.88 -12.53
CA LEU A 20 -1.24 -4.93 -13.55
C LEU A 20 -1.80 -6.25 -13.00
N LEU A 21 -1.38 -6.64 -11.79
CA LEU A 21 -1.92 -7.82 -11.11
C LEU A 21 -3.42 -7.69 -10.88
N TYR A 22 -3.87 -6.54 -10.39
CA TYR A 22 -5.30 -6.27 -10.16
C TYR A 22 -6.12 -6.33 -11.45
N GLN A 23 -5.62 -5.73 -12.54
CA GLN A 23 -6.29 -5.77 -13.84
C GLN A 23 -6.42 -7.19 -14.38
N GLY A 24 -5.33 -7.96 -14.40
CA GLY A 24 -5.35 -9.34 -14.88
C GLY A 24 -6.23 -10.25 -14.01
N LEU A 25 -6.22 -10.06 -12.68
CA LEU A 25 -7.07 -10.84 -11.79
C LEU A 25 -8.55 -10.50 -11.98
N ARG A 26 -8.90 -9.21 -12.14
CA ARG A 26 -10.27 -8.78 -12.40
C ARG A 26 -10.86 -9.34 -13.70
N GLU A 27 -10.02 -9.57 -14.71
CA GLU A 27 -10.42 -10.24 -15.95
C GLU A 27 -10.72 -11.73 -15.74
N VAL A 28 -10.00 -12.40 -14.83
CA VAL A 28 -10.11 -13.85 -14.59
C VAL A 28 -11.19 -14.19 -13.56
N THR A 29 -11.30 -13.43 -12.47
CA THR A 29 -12.09 -13.81 -11.29
C THR A 29 -13.49 -13.19 -11.25
N GLY A 30 -13.86 -12.37 -12.24
CA GLY A 30 -15.10 -11.59 -12.21
C GLY A 30 -15.11 -10.53 -11.09
N PRO A 31 -16.11 -9.64 -11.02
CA PRO A 31 -16.07 -8.44 -10.17
C PRO A 31 -15.99 -8.67 -8.65
N SER A 32 -16.27 -9.89 -8.16
CA SER A 32 -16.65 -10.15 -6.77
C SER A 32 -15.69 -11.05 -5.99
N TRP A 33 -14.61 -11.53 -6.60
CA TRP A 33 -13.71 -12.50 -5.95
C TRP A 33 -12.41 -11.80 -5.56
N GLY A 34 -12.22 -11.67 -4.24
CA GLY A 34 -11.09 -11.02 -3.61
C GLY A 34 -9.75 -11.74 -3.77
N LEU A 35 -8.65 -11.00 -3.65
CA LEU A 35 -7.28 -11.54 -3.66
C LEU A 35 -6.89 -12.20 -2.34
N ASN A 36 -5.93 -13.13 -2.41
CA ASN A 36 -5.35 -13.79 -1.24
C ASN A 36 -4.68 -12.77 -0.31
N LYS A 37 -5.07 -12.80 0.98
CA LYS A 37 -4.56 -11.93 2.05
C LYS A 37 -3.02 -11.96 2.23
N ASN A 38 -2.35 -13.03 1.80
CA ASN A 38 -0.89 -13.13 1.84
C ASN A 38 -0.20 -12.10 0.93
N ILE A 39 -0.85 -11.66 -0.15
CA ILE A 39 -0.30 -10.65 -1.07
C ILE A 39 -0.22 -9.28 -0.37
N ASP A 40 -1.22 -8.95 0.44
CA ASP A 40 -1.26 -7.72 1.24
C ASP A 40 -0.13 -7.66 2.26
N TYR A 41 0.04 -8.75 3.02
CA TYR A 41 1.11 -8.86 3.99
C TYR A 41 2.50 -8.66 3.37
N LEU A 42 2.74 -9.25 2.19
CA LEU A 42 4.03 -9.12 1.48
C LEU A 42 4.27 -7.67 1.03
N VAL A 43 3.27 -7.04 0.42
CA VAL A 43 3.38 -5.65 -0.07
C VAL A 43 3.57 -4.68 1.09
N GLU A 44 2.81 -4.87 2.18
CA GLU A 44 2.96 -4.08 3.40
C GLU A 44 4.40 -4.17 3.93
N LYS A 45 4.95 -5.38 4.07
CA LYS A 45 6.32 -5.58 4.57
C LYS A 45 7.38 -4.91 3.69
N VAL A 46 7.27 -5.03 2.36
CA VAL A 46 8.21 -4.37 1.43
C VAL A 46 8.20 -2.85 1.61
N ILE A 47 7.02 -2.27 1.78
CA ILE A 47 6.88 -0.82 1.94
C ILE A 47 7.39 -0.34 3.29
N LEU A 48 7.09 -1.07 4.38
CA LEU A 48 7.55 -0.72 5.72
C LEU A 48 9.07 -0.81 5.86
N HIS A 49 9.68 -1.84 5.27
CA HIS A 49 11.14 -1.96 5.25
C HIS A 49 11.81 -0.77 4.56
N GLY A 50 11.24 -0.28 3.46
CA GLY A 50 11.74 0.93 2.81
C GLY A 50 11.46 2.21 3.61
N ALA A 51 10.33 2.29 4.31
CA ALA A 51 9.99 3.46 5.11
C ALA A 51 11.04 3.77 6.19
N ALA A 52 11.56 2.72 6.83
CA ALA A 52 12.63 2.78 7.81
C ALA A 52 13.93 3.40 7.25
N ALA A 53 14.24 3.15 5.98
CA ALA A 53 15.50 3.59 5.36
C ALA A 53 15.45 5.01 4.78
N TRP A 54 14.28 5.47 4.31
CA TRP A 54 14.20 6.65 3.42
C TRP A 54 13.33 7.82 3.92
N ASP A 55 12.85 7.78 5.16
CA ASP A 55 12.12 8.87 5.84
C ASP A 55 10.92 9.42 5.03
N LEU A 56 9.84 8.62 4.98
CA LEU A 56 8.59 8.90 4.23
C LEU A 56 7.69 9.91 4.93
N THR A 57 8.20 11.13 5.08
CA THR A 57 7.53 12.21 5.82
C THR A 57 6.74 13.15 4.92
N SER A 58 6.93 13.14 3.60
CA SER A 58 6.32 14.14 2.71
C SER A 58 4.82 13.89 2.49
N GLN A 59 4.07 14.96 2.19
CA GLN A 59 2.65 14.85 1.85
C GLN A 59 2.43 14.02 0.57
N TYR A 60 3.36 14.09 -0.38
CA TYR A 60 3.33 13.29 -1.60
C TYR A 60 3.45 11.80 -1.29
N ASP A 61 4.42 11.40 -0.44
CA ASP A 61 4.63 10.01 -0.03
C ASP A 61 3.38 9.45 0.65
N ASN A 62 2.77 10.22 1.56
CA ASN A 62 1.52 9.84 2.24
C ASN A 62 0.37 9.60 1.26
N ARG A 63 0.21 10.44 0.22
CA ARG A 63 -0.82 10.26 -0.83
C ARG A 63 -0.54 9.04 -1.69
N LEU A 64 0.72 8.77 -2.01
CA LEU A 64 1.13 7.60 -2.79
C LEU A 64 0.89 6.30 -2.01
N LEU A 65 1.30 6.26 -0.73
CA LEU A 65 1.05 5.14 0.18
C LEU A 65 -0.44 4.87 0.36
N SER A 66 -1.25 5.93 0.53
CA SER A 66 -2.72 5.79 0.66
C SER A 66 -3.35 5.26 -0.62
N SER A 67 -2.80 5.63 -1.79
CA SER A 67 -3.25 5.11 -3.09
C SER A 67 -2.91 3.63 -3.26
N ILE A 68 -1.70 3.22 -2.88
CA ILE A 68 -1.26 1.81 -2.90
C ILE A 68 -2.13 0.99 -1.95
N GLN A 69 -2.33 1.45 -0.72
CA GLN A 69 -3.18 0.77 0.25
C GLN A 69 -4.62 0.62 -0.26
N ARG A 70 -5.20 1.67 -0.85
CA ARG A 70 -6.56 1.60 -1.41
C ARG A 70 -6.67 0.52 -2.49
N MET A 71 -5.70 0.42 -3.39
CA MET A 71 -5.70 -0.62 -4.42
C MET A 71 -5.67 -2.02 -3.82
N ILE A 72 -4.83 -2.25 -2.81
CA ILE A 72 -4.72 -3.56 -2.16
C ILE A 72 -6.03 -3.93 -1.46
N LEU A 73 -6.60 -3.00 -0.68
CA LEU A 73 -7.88 -3.21 0.02
C LEU A 73 -9.02 -3.55 -0.94
N LEU A 74 -9.15 -2.82 -2.06
CA LEU A 74 -10.16 -3.12 -3.09
C LEU A 74 -9.93 -4.49 -3.71
N SER A 75 -8.66 -4.85 -3.92
CA SER A 75 -8.29 -6.13 -4.51
C SER A 75 -8.66 -7.30 -3.59
N ILE A 76 -8.41 -7.20 -2.28
CA ILE A 76 -8.72 -8.27 -1.31
C ILE A 76 -10.23 -8.37 -1.04
N SER A 77 -10.89 -7.24 -0.86
CA SER A 77 -12.30 -7.22 -0.47
C SER A 77 -13.25 -7.55 -1.63
N GLY A 78 -12.79 -7.44 -2.88
CA GLY A 78 -13.67 -7.51 -4.06
C GLY A 78 -14.73 -6.40 -4.08
N ALA A 79 -14.53 -5.35 -3.28
CA ALA A 79 -15.50 -4.29 -3.06
C ALA A 79 -15.56 -3.30 -4.23
N TYR A 80 -16.69 -2.62 -4.39
CA TYR A 80 -16.84 -1.57 -5.40
C TYR A 80 -15.85 -0.42 -5.18
N ASN A 81 -15.38 0.16 -6.30
CA ASN A 81 -14.46 1.31 -6.32
C ASN A 81 -15.01 2.58 -5.64
N THR A 82 -16.31 2.66 -5.36
CA THR A 82 -16.94 3.80 -4.66
C THR A 82 -16.89 3.66 -3.14
N ILE A 83 -16.54 2.49 -2.61
CA ILE A 83 -16.49 2.28 -1.16
C ILE A 83 -15.32 3.09 -0.56
N PRO A 84 -15.54 3.85 0.53
CA PRO A 84 -14.50 4.63 1.18
C PRO A 84 -13.37 3.74 1.71
N THR A 85 -12.11 4.19 1.59
CA THR A 85 -10.94 3.43 2.09
C THR A 85 -11.03 3.18 3.59
N ALA A 86 -11.53 4.15 4.36
CA ALA A 86 -11.72 4.02 5.81
C ALA A 86 -12.72 2.92 6.17
N ALA A 87 -13.80 2.76 5.39
CA ALA A 87 -14.76 1.68 5.61
C ALA A 87 -14.12 0.31 5.32
N LEU A 88 -13.34 0.19 4.24
CA LEU A 88 -12.59 -1.03 3.94
C LEU A 88 -11.60 -1.39 5.04
N GLN A 89 -10.88 -0.39 5.59
CA GLN A 89 -9.96 -0.59 6.70
C GLN A 89 -10.65 -1.14 7.95
N VAL A 90 -11.83 -0.63 8.28
CA VAL A 90 -12.62 -1.09 9.43
C VAL A 90 -13.11 -2.53 9.22
N ILE A 91 -13.62 -2.85 8.01
CA ILE A 91 -14.10 -4.20 7.67
C ILE A 91 -12.94 -5.22 7.71
N GLU A 92 -11.77 -4.85 7.20
CA GLU A 92 -10.60 -5.73 7.15
C GLU A 92 -9.77 -5.74 8.46
N GLY A 93 -10.06 -4.83 9.40
CA GLY A 93 -9.31 -4.66 10.64
C GLY A 93 -7.88 -4.13 10.45
N LEU A 94 -7.65 -3.32 9.41
CA LEU A 94 -6.31 -2.88 9.01
C LEU A 94 -6.04 -1.41 9.32
N VAL A 95 -4.84 -1.12 9.86
CA VAL A 95 -4.35 0.25 10.09
C VAL A 95 -3.80 0.85 8.80
N SER A 96 -3.90 2.17 8.66
CA SER A 96 -3.35 2.91 7.52
C SER A 96 -1.84 2.74 7.35
N LEU A 97 -1.41 2.42 6.12
CA LEU A 97 -0.03 2.13 5.73
C LEU A 97 0.91 3.32 5.96
N HIS A 98 0.44 4.54 5.71
CA HIS A 98 1.22 5.75 5.96
C HIS A 98 1.45 6.01 7.46
N ILE A 99 0.54 5.56 8.34
CA ILE A 99 0.73 5.65 9.80
C ILE A 99 1.80 4.64 10.23
N LYS A 100 1.70 3.39 9.77
CA LYS A 100 2.70 2.34 10.03
C LYS A 100 4.10 2.75 9.51
N ALA A 101 4.17 3.29 8.30
CA ALA A 101 5.42 3.77 7.70
C ALA A 101 6.07 4.89 8.51
N LYS A 102 5.29 5.86 8.99
CA LYS A 102 5.80 6.93 9.88
C LYS A 102 6.28 6.38 11.23
N HIS A 103 5.55 5.41 11.78
CA HIS A 103 5.92 4.76 13.03
C HIS A 103 7.27 4.04 12.89
N GLU A 104 7.45 3.21 11.87
CA GLU A 104 8.70 2.50 11.58
C GLU A 104 9.88 3.48 11.35
N ALA A 105 9.66 4.53 10.56
CA ALA A 105 10.68 5.56 10.33
C ALA A 105 11.08 6.28 11.64
N THR A 106 10.13 6.48 12.56
CA THR A 106 10.40 7.11 13.86
C THR A 106 11.15 6.16 14.79
N LEU A 107 10.77 4.88 14.83
CA LEU A 107 11.44 3.86 15.65
C LEU A 107 12.93 3.76 15.29
N VAL A 108 13.25 3.63 14.01
CA VAL A 108 14.64 3.50 13.53
C VAL A 108 15.48 4.74 13.82
N ARG A 109 14.84 5.92 13.95
CA ARG A 109 15.54 7.16 14.29
C ARG A 109 15.85 7.29 15.79
N VAL A 110 15.06 6.66 16.65
CA VAL A 110 15.18 6.75 18.12
C VAL A 110 16.09 5.64 18.67
N SER A 111 16.24 4.53 17.97
CA SER A 111 17.21 3.46 18.24
C SER A 111 18.63 3.84 17.83
#